data_AF-A0A5M9JXF7-F1
#
_entry.id   AF-A0A5M9JXF7-F1
#
_cell.length_a   1.000
_cell.length_b   1.000
_cell.length_c   1.000
_cell.angle_alpha   90.00
_cell.angle_beta   90.00
_cell.angle_gamma   90.00
#
_symmetry.space_group_name_H-M   'P 1'
#
loop_
_entity.id
_entity.type
_entity.pdbx_description
1 polymer ?
#
loop_
_entity_poly.entity_id
_entity_poly.type
_entity_poly.pdbx_seq_one_letter_code
_entity_poly.pdbx_strand_id
1 'polypeptide(L)'
;MTGNNNGKGEIDTTAPYPSLIQRMIAEGHQVASHTWSHYSLSNISHDLRMQQMVKNEMAFNNIIGKWPTYMRPPYSDCTEASGCWADMQTLGYHRVYFDLDTQDYLNPLPSQIQNSKNIVQKALASTTVVDYLSIQHDIVEQSVGNLSSYYFDQIKAKGWKGVTVGDCLGDTDRTNWYRSFNTASGSITRSSTAVSSQSTSGAASIKTSSTSKSSASITMTSTKGTTVSSATGTTKSSGSTSKSTSTAPNSVQSPTNSVKVSTSSTTVSSTVKQSSAVVPTSASLPTPAAKCAVQAGNWCGKILAFNNMLTCQKSAATCYSDTLKCATTAGWKNIKTCSSFTKICENLTLYCLKCSKSGCSNSAFGY
;
A
#
# COMPACT_ATOMS: atom_id res chain seq x y z
N MET A 1 7.31 -0.96 7.99
CA MET A 1 6.67 -2.30 7.88
C MET A 1 5.21 -2.16 7.49
N THR A 2 4.76 -2.99 6.54
CA THR A 2 3.33 -3.28 6.30
C THR A 2 2.80 -4.25 7.36
N GLY A 3 1.51 -4.18 7.69
CA GLY A 3 0.89 -5.05 8.70
C GLY A 3 0.52 -6.45 8.20
N ASN A 4 -0.28 -6.54 7.14
CA ASN A 4 -0.62 -7.77 6.43
C ASN A 4 -0.79 -7.46 4.93
N ASN A 5 0.17 -7.89 4.11
CA ASN A 5 0.24 -7.66 2.68
C ASN A 5 0.92 -8.83 1.94
N ASN A 6 0.71 -8.96 0.63
CA ASN A 6 1.35 -9.97 -0.24
C ASN A 6 1.23 -11.43 0.28
N GLY A 7 0.15 -11.76 0.98
CA GLY A 7 -0.07 -13.10 1.55
C GLY A 7 0.89 -13.49 2.69
N LYS A 8 1.68 -12.55 3.22
CA LYS A 8 2.75 -12.84 4.20
C LYS A 8 2.25 -13.22 5.61
N GLY A 9 0.98 -12.95 5.92
CA GLY A 9 0.44 -12.99 7.27
C GLY A 9 0.55 -11.66 8.02
N GLU A 10 0.08 -11.67 9.28
CA GLU A 10 0.04 -10.49 10.15
C GLU A 10 1.34 -10.39 10.96
N ILE A 11 1.96 -9.21 11.01
CA ILE A 11 3.33 -9.04 11.54
C ILE A 11 3.51 -9.39 13.02
N ASP A 12 2.44 -9.46 13.80
CA ASP A 12 2.45 -9.77 15.24
C ASP A 12 2.18 -11.24 15.55
N THR A 13 1.51 -11.97 14.65
CA THR A 13 1.21 -13.41 14.82
C THR A 13 2.04 -14.32 13.92
N THR A 14 2.60 -13.81 12.83
CA THR A 14 3.24 -14.64 11.79
C THR A 14 4.77 -14.55 11.86
N ALA A 15 5.44 -15.68 12.09
CA ALA A 15 6.90 -15.75 12.06
C ALA A 15 7.45 -15.46 10.65
N PRO A 16 8.59 -14.76 10.50
CA PRO A 16 9.51 -14.30 11.55
C PRO A 16 9.26 -12.85 12.01
N TYR A 17 8.13 -12.23 11.66
CA TYR A 17 7.97 -10.77 11.77
C TYR A 17 8.08 -10.17 13.19
N PRO A 18 7.58 -10.80 14.26
CA PRO A 18 7.72 -10.26 15.62
C PRO A 18 9.19 -10.14 16.04
N SER A 19 9.95 -11.24 15.91
CA SER A 19 11.36 -11.28 16.29
C SER A 19 12.24 -10.48 15.33
N LEU A 20 11.89 -10.38 14.04
CA LEU A 20 12.57 -9.49 13.09
C LEU A 20 12.42 -8.01 13.49
N ILE A 21 11.22 -7.57 13.85
CA ILE A 21 10.95 -6.18 14.27
C ILE A 21 11.62 -5.85 15.61
N GLN A 22 11.61 -6.80 16.56
CA GLN A 22 12.37 -6.67 17.81
C GLN A 22 13.88 -6.58 17.54
N ARG A 23 14.42 -7.42 16.65
CA ARG A 23 15.84 -7.42 16.28
C ARG A 23 16.24 -6.10 15.60
N MET A 24 15.43 -5.59 14.66
CA MET A 24 15.67 -4.29 14.02
C MET A 24 15.87 -3.17 15.05
N ILE A 25 15.03 -3.11 16.09
CA ILE A 25 15.11 -2.10 17.15
C ILE A 25 16.31 -2.34 18.07
N ALA A 26 16.61 -3.60 18.42
CA ALA A 26 17.78 -3.96 19.23
C ALA A 26 19.11 -3.67 18.50
N GLU A 27 19.15 -3.85 17.18
CA GLU A 27 20.26 -3.49 16.28
C GLU A 27 20.33 -1.97 16.02
N GLY A 28 19.41 -1.18 16.61
CA GLY A 28 19.44 0.29 16.59
C GLY A 28 18.76 0.95 15.40
N HIS A 29 18.05 0.18 14.56
CA HIS A 29 17.28 0.71 13.42
C HIS A 29 15.92 1.30 13.84
N GLN A 30 15.43 2.27 13.07
CA GLN A 30 14.09 2.84 13.24
C GLN A 30 13.06 2.03 12.43
N VAL A 31 11.99 1.59 13.09
CA VAL A 31 10.89 0.85 12.46
C VAL A 31 9.69 1.77 12.31
N ALA A 32 9.34 2.13 11.07
CA ALA A 32 8.23 3.02 10.74
C ALA A 32 6.98 2.27 10.21
N SER A 33 5.81 2.91 10.26
CA SER A 33 4.57 2.37 9.69
C SER A 33 4.54 2.48 8.15
N HIS A 34 3.98 1.49 7.48
CA HIS A 34 3.73 1.50 6.03
C HIS A 34 2.32 0.99 5.71
N THR A 35 1.34 1.31 6.57
CA THR A 35 -0.06 0.85 6.56
C THR A 35 -0.25 -0.66 6.78
N TRP A 36 -1.49 -1.09 7.02
CA TRP A 36 -1.85 -2.50 7.16
C TRP A 36 -1.64 -3.27 5.84
N SER A 37 -2.37 -2.91 4.79
CA SER A 37 -2.48 -3.66 3.52
C SER A 37 -1.95 -2.92 2.29
N HIS A 38 -1.09 -1.90 2.49
CA HIS A 38 -0.41 -1.19 1.40
C HIS A 38 -1.37 -0.53 0.38
N TYR A 39 -2.52 -0.01 0.83
CA TYR A 39 -3.40 0.79 -0.03
C TYR A 39 -2.86 2.21 -0.24
N SER A 40 -2.95 2.74 -1.46
CA SER A 40 -2.66 4.16 -1.73
C SER A 40 -3.69 5.02 -0.97
N LEU A 41 -3.24 5.91 -0.10
CA LEU A 41 -4.12 6.52 0.89
C LEU A 41 -5.02 7.61 0.31
N SER A 42 -4.65 8.24 -0.82
CA SER A 42 -5.53 9.20 -1.50
C SER A 42 -6.73 8.55 -2.22
N ASN A 43 -6.69 7.24 -2.49
CA ASN A 43 -7.76 6.51 -3.20
C ASN A 43 -8.70 5.71 -2.28
N ILE A 44 -8.68 5.96 -0.96
CA ILE A 44 -9.56 5.32 0.04
C ILE A 44 -10.17 6.36 0.99
N SER A 45 -11.28 6.01 1.64
CA SER A 45 -11.99 6.88 2.59
C SER A 45 -11.21 7.09 3.91
N HIS A 46 -11.58 8.16 4.64
CA HIS A 46 -11.09 8.44 6.00
C HIS A 46 -11.14 7.18 6.89
N ASP A 47 -12.32 6.55 7.06
CA ASP A 47 -12.49 5.36 7.90
C ASP A 47 -11.52 4.22 7.52
N LEU A 48 -11.26 4.04 6.23
CA LEU A 48 -10.35 3.00 5.76
C LEU A 48 -8.89 3.42 5.97
N ARG A 49 -8.52 4.70 5.85
CA ARG A 49 -7.19 5.20 6.27
C ARG A 49 -6.97 4.98 7.77
N MET A 50 -7.95 5.32 8.60
CA MET A 50 -7.89 5.09 10.05
C MET A 50 -7.71 3.61 10.37
N GLN A 51 -8.48 2.71 9.75
CA GLN A 51 -8.28 1.25 9.88
C GLN A 51 -6.90 0.78 9.38
N GLN A 52 -6.38 1.36 8.29
CA GLN A 52 -5.07 1.01 7.72
C GLN A 52 -3.90 1.46 8.62
N MET A 53 -4.05 2.51 9.40
CA MET A 53 -3.03 2.93 10.38
C MET A 53 -3.22 2.20 11.71
N VAL A 54 -4.39 2.31 12.34
CA VAL A 54 -4.64 1.80 13.71
C VAL A 54 -4.43 0.28 13.83
N LYS A 55 -4.76 -0.53 12.81
CA LYS A 55 -4.43 -1.97 12.85
C LYS A 55 -2.93 -2.24 12.87
N ASN A 56 -2.14 -1.43 12.14
CA ASN A 56 -0.69 -1.53 12.15
C ASN A 56 -0.12 -1.05 13.50
N GLU A 57 -0.72 -0.01 14.11
CA GLU A 57 -0.39 0.47 15.45
C GLU A 57 -0.63 -0.61 16.52
N MET A 58 -1.77 -1.30 16.47
CA MET A 58 -2.09 -2.43 17.35
C MET A 58 -1.06 -3.57 17.21
N ALA A 59 -0.72 -3.99 15.99
CA ALA A 59 0.25 -5.05 15.77
C ALA A 59 1.67 -4.64 16.21
N PHE A 60 2.11 -3.40 16.00
CA PHE A 60 3.36 -2.92 16.59
C PHE A 60 3.30 -2.96 18.13
N ASN A 61 2.20 -2.50 18.73
CA ASN A 61 2.03 -2.55 20.19
C ASN A 61 2.13 -3.99 20.73
N ASN A 62 1.56 -4.97 20.02
CA ASN A 62 1.65 -6.39 20.38
C ASN A 62 3.09 -6.95 20.34
N ILE A 63 3.96 -6.40 19.48
CA ILE A 63 5.35 -6.87 19.30
C ILE A 63 6.34 -6.14 20.22
N ILE A 64 6.17 -4.83 20.42
CA ILE A 64 7.16 -3.95 21.08
C ILE A 64 6.60 -3.01 22.16
N GLY A 65 5.31 -3.12 22.53
CA GLY A 65 4.67 -2.30 23.59
C GLY A 65 4.49 -0.80 23.25
N LYS A 66 4.73 -0.44 21.99
CA LYS A 66 4.66 0.93 21.44
C LYS A 66 4.47 0.87 19.92
N TRP A 67 4.21 1.99 19.28
CA TRP A 67 4.01 2.05 17.83
C TRP A 67 4.55 3.35 17.21
N PRO A 68 4.91 3.33 15.90
CA PRO A 68 5.72 4.42 15.34
C PRO A 68 4.95 5.72 15.15
N THR A 69 5.61 6.85 15.37
CA THR A 69 5.20 8.20 14.94
C THR A 69 5.61 8.51 13.50
N TYR A 70 6.52 7.73 12.92
CA TYR A 70 6.94 7.86 11.52
C TYR A 70 6.15 6.91 10.62
N MET A 71 5.73 7.38 9.44
CA MET A 71 5.15 6.55 8.39
C MET A 71 5.58 6.96 6.99
N ARG A 72 5.62 6.00 6.06
CA ARG A 72 5.69 6.26 4.61
C ARG A 72 4.36 5.85 3.99
N PRO A 73 3.70 6.67 3.15
CA PRO A 73 2.49 6.25 2.46
C PRO A 73 2.83 5.28 1.31
N PRO A 74 2.04 4.22 1.09
CA PRO A 74 2.13 3.37 -0.10
C PRO A 74 2.05 4.19 -1.39
N TYR A 75 2.86 3.81 -2.39
CA TYR A 75 2.97 4.49 -3.68
C TYR A 75 3.32 5.98 -3.61
N SER A 76 3.84 6.45 -2.47
CA SER A 76 4.00 7.88 -2.14
C SER A 76 2.70 8.70 -2.23
N ASP A 77 1.54 8.05 -2.10
CA ASP A 77 0.24 8.66 -2.37
C ASP A 77 -0.54 8.99 -1.08
N CYS A 78 -0.30 10.20 -0.55
CA CYS A 78 -1.08 10.80 0.54
C CYS A 78 -1.17 12.31 0.38
N THR A 79 -2.19 12.75 -0.36
CA THR A 79 -2.43 14.16 -0.74
C THR A 79 -3.30 14.93 0.26
N GLU A 80 -3.29 16.25 0.19
CA GLU A 80 -4.23 17.13 0.91
C GLU A 80 -5.64 17.07 0.31
N ALA A 81 -5.76 17.12 -1.02
CA ALA A 81 -7.05 17.11 -1.72
C ALA A 81 -7.89 15.84 -1.48
N SER A 82 -7.27 14.74 -1.02
CA SER A 82 -7.97 13.51 -0.61
C SER A 82 -8.34 13.46 0.88
N GLY A 83 -7.93 14.46 1.65
CA GLY A 83 -7.96 14.48 3.12
C GLY A 83 -6.85 13.65 3.80
N CYS A 84 -6.04 12.88 3.05
CA CYS A 84 -5.07 11.97 3.65
C CYS A 84 -4.06 12.67 4.57
N TRP A 85 -3.54 13.84 4.16
CA TRP A 85 -2.56 14.55 4.99
C TRP A 85 -3.16 15.09 6.29
N ALA A 86 -4.45 15.47 6.31
CA ALA A 86 -5.15 15.85 7.54
C ALA A 86 -5.34 14.65 8.49
N ASP A 87 -5.67 13.48 7.95
CA ASP A 87 -5.83 12.25 8.74
C ASP A 87 -4.50 11.79 9.37
N MET A 88 -3.39 11.90 8.64
CA MET A 88 -2.07 11.54 9.18
C MET A 88 -1.61 12.53 10.27
N GLN A 89 -1.86 13.84 10.10
CA GLN A 89 -1.58 14.83 11.14
C GLN A 89 -2.44 14.60 12.39
N THR A 90 -3.72 14.27 12.23
CA THR A 90 -4.65 13.92 13.33
C THR A 90 -4.17 12.70 14.12
N LEU A 91 -3.53 11.72 13.47
CA LEU A 91 -2.91 10.55 14.10
C LEU A 91 -1.50 10.81 14.67
N GLY A 92 -0.95 12.03 14.55
CA GLY A 92 0.41 12.35 14.99
C GLY A 92 1.51 11.68 14.16
N TYR A 93 1.31 11.56 12.84
CA TYR A 93 2.27 10.92 11.93
C TYR A 93 3.18 11.91 11.18
N HIS A 94 4.48 11.74 11.33
CA HIS A 94 5.48 12.24 10.38
C HIS A 94 5.37 11.45 9.06
N ARG A 95 4.88 12.09 8.00
CA ARG A 95 4.76 11.51 6.64
C ARG A 95 6.09 11.66 5.90
N VAL A 96 6.82 10.55 5.77
CA VAL A 96 8.13 10.44 5.14
C VAL A 96 8.00 10.12 3.65
N TYR A 97 8.78 10.82 2.82
CA TYR A 97 9.02 10.53 1.41
C TYR A 97 10.51 10.20 1.19
N PHE A 98 11.02 10.39 -0.03
CA PHE A 98 12.41 10.13 -0.41
C PHE A 98 12.86 11.13 -1.49
N ASP A 99 14.15 11.42 -1.50
CA ASP A 99 14.83 12.24 -2.49
C ASP A 99 15.41 11.37 -3.62
N LEU A 100 15.77 10.11 -3.29
CA LEU A 100 16.34 9.15 -4.24
C LEU A 100 15.55 7.85 -4.31
N ASP A 101 14.76 7.71 -5.38
CA ASP A 101 14.22 6.43 -5.82
C ASP A 101 15.29 5.61 -6.55
N THR A 102 15.58 4.42 -6.05
CA THR A 102 16.53 3.48 -6.69
C THR A 102 15.88 2.65 -7.79
N GLN A 103 14.55 2.66 -7.93
CA GLN A 103 13.76 1.87 -8.88
C GLN A 103 14.06 0.36 -8.82
N ASP A 104 14.46 -0.13 -7.66
CA ASP A 104 14.83 -1.53 -7.42
C ASP A 104 13.67 -2.50 -7.70
N TYR A 105 12.45 -2.09 -7.38
CA TYR A 105 11.20 -2.79 -7.67
C TYR A 105 10.89 -2.92 -9.18
N LEU A 106 11.51 -2.10 -10.05
CA LEU A 106 11.46 -2.25 -11.50
C LEU A 106 12.61 -3.13 -12.05
N ASN A 107 13.62 -3.41 -11.23
CA ASN A 107 14.85 -4.11 -11.60
C ASN A 107 15.13 -5.37 -10.73
N PRO A 108 14.14 -6.23 -10.43
CA PRO A 108 14.29 -7.30 -9.43
C PRO A 108 15.18 -8.47 -9.85
N LEU A 109 15.60 -8.54 -11.12
CA LEU A 109 16.45 -9.64 -11.63
C LEU A 109 17.95 -9.28 -11.60
N PRO A 110 18.87 -10.27 -11.46
CA PRO A 110 20.32 -10.03 -11.47
C PRO A 110 20.83 -9.28 -12.71
N SER A 111 20.19 -9.49 -13.87
CA SER A 111 20.49 -8.81 -15.13
C SER A 111 19.97 -7.36 -15.22
N GLN A 112 19.16 -6.92 -14.25
CA GLN A 112 18.50 -5.61 -14.26
C GLN A 112 19.03 -4.68 -13.15
N ILE A 113 19.41 -5.22 -11.98
CA ILE A 113 19.75 -4.40 -10.79
C ILE A 113 20.91 -3.41 -11.00
N GLN A 114 21.74 -3.61 -12.03
CA GLN A 114 22.74 -2.62 -12.45
C GLN A 114 22.12 -1.26 -12.80
N ASN A 115 20.87 -1.21 -13.29
CA ASN A 115 20.14 0.04 -13.54
C ASN A 115 19.97 0.84 -12.23
N SER A 116 19.56 0.18 -11.15
CA SER A 116 19.44 0.78 -9.82
C SER A 116 20.79 1.22 -9.26
N LYS A 117 21.87 0.45 -9.50
CA LYS A 117 23.23 0.89 -9.16
C LYS A 117 23.65 2.14 -9.93
N ASN A 118 23.34 2.23 -11.22
CA ASN A 118 23.63 3.41 -12.05
C ASN A 118 22.86 4.65 -11.56
N ILE A 119 21.63 4.49 -11.08
CA ILE A 119 20.84 5.58 -10.46
C ILE A 119 21.51 6.07 -9.17
N VAL A 120 21.90 5.15 -8.28
CA VAL A 120 22.64 5.47 -7.04
C VAL A 120 23.97 6.16 -7.33
N GLN A 121 24.74 5.64 -8.29
CA GLN A 121 26.01 6.24 -8.73
C GLN A 121 25.81 7.67 -9.23
N LYS A 122 24.77 7.91 -10.05
CA LYS A 122 24.46 9.24 -10.60
C LYS A 122 24.04 10.25 -9.52
N ALA A 123 23.26 9.83 -8.54
CA ALA A 123 22.89 10.68 -7.41
C ALA A 123 24.11 11.01 -6.54
N LEU A 124 24.87 9.99 -6.12
CA LEU A 124 26.07 10.15 -5.30
C LEU A 124 27.24 10.82 -6.06
N ALA A 125 27.17 11.01 -7.37
CA ALA A 125 28.10 11.88 -8.10
C ALA A 125 27.93 13.38 -7.77
N SER A 126 26.83 13.78 -7.13
CA SER A 126 26.63 15.15 -6.66
C SER A 126 27.67 15.58 -5.61
N THR A 127 28.06 16.86 -5.68
CA THR A 127 28.96 17.53 -4.72
C THR A 127 28.25 18.62 -3.90
N THR A 128 27.01 18.99 -4.25
CA THR A 128 26.22 20.05 -3.60
C THR A 128 25.12 19.53 -2.68
N VAL A 129 24.74 18.25 -2.83
CA VAL A 129 23.80 17.56 -1.94
C VAL A 129 24.60 16.86 -0.84
N VAL A 130 24.14 16.94 0.41
CA VAL A 130 24.87 16.50 1.61
C VAL A 130 24.19 15.37 2.39
N ASP A 131 22.93 15.09 2.09
CA ASP A 131 22.09 14.04 2.65
C ASP A 131 21.18 13.43 1.57
N TYR A 132 20.54 12.29 1.87
CA TYR A 132 19.52 11.67 1.02
C TYR A 132 18.62 10.76 1.85
N LEU A 133 17.30 10.96 1.81
CA LEU A 133 16.35 9.90 2.11
C LEU A 133 16.19 9.04 0.84
N SER A 134 16.64 7.78 0.89
CA SER A 134 16.54 6.86 -0.26
C SER A 134 15.60 5.69 0.01
N ILE A 135 14.89 5.25 -1.04
CA ILE A 135 13.97 4.11 -1.00
C ILE A 135 14.57 2.88 -1.70
N GLN A 136 14.50 1.76 -0.99
CA GLN A 136 14.68 0.39 -1.47
C GLN A 136 13.59 -0.50 -0.82
N HIS A 137 13.45 -1.73 -1.30
CA HIS A 137 12.47 -2.71 -0.87
C HIS A 137 13.15 -4.01 -0.43
N ASP A 138 13.15 -4.29 0.87
CA ASP A 138 13.75 -5.47 1.51
C ASP A 138 13.14 -6.81 1.06
N ILE A 139 11.95 -6.77 0.46
CA ILE A 139 11.28 -7.91 -0.17
C ILE A 139 11.84 -8.28 -1.56
N VAL A 140 12.72 -7.46 -2.14
CA VAL A 140 13.36 -7.72 -3.44
C VAL A 140 14.76 -8.29 -3.20
N GLU A 141 15.00 -9.51 -3.65
CA GLU A 141 16.25 -10.26 -3.40
C GLU A 141 17.50 -9.50 -3.85
N GLN A 142 17.45 -8.87 -5.03
CA GLN A 142 18.58 -8.09 -5.56
C GLN A 142 18.79 -6.76 -4.82
N SER A 143 17.78 -6.23 -4.13
CA SER A 143 17.93 -5.02 -3.31
C SER A 143 18.77 -5.32 -2.07
N VAL A 144 18.50 -6.44 -1.40
CA VAL A 144 19.25 -6.88 -0.21
C VAL A 144 20.61 -7.46 -0.61
N GLY A 145 20.64 -8.42 -1.53
CA GLY A 145 21.84 -9.20 -1.83
C GLY A 145 22.85 -8.53 -2.78
N ASN A 146 22.52 -7.38 -3.38
CA ASN A 146 23.34 -6.80 -4.46
C ASN A 146 23.38 -5.27 -4.45
N LEU A 147 22.22 -4.59 -4.35
CA LEU A 147 22.13 -3.12 -4.35
C LEU A 147 22.57 -2.52 -3.01
N SER A 148 22.08 -3.05 -1.89
CA SER A 148 22.35 -2.51 -0.55
C SER A 148 23.84 -2.48 -0.23
N SER A 149 24.56 -3.60 -0.44
CA SER A 149 26.01 -3.68 -0.21
C SER A 149 26.77 -2.65 -1.06
N TYR A 150 26.44 -2.55 -2.35
CA TYR A 150 27.01 -1.53 -3.24
C TYR A 150 26.73 -0.11 -2.74
N TYR A 151 25.50 0.19 -2.34
CA TYR A 151 25.10 1.49 -1.80
C TYR A 151 25.93 1.85 -0.56
N PHE A 152 26.06 0.93 0.40
CA PHE A 152 26.84 1.13 1.61
C PHE A 152 28.33 1.39 1.32
N ASP A 153 28.90 0.75 0.31
CA ASP A 153 30.28 1.04 -0.13
C ASP A 153 30.41 2.40 -0.84
N GLN A 154 29.42 2.84 -1.64
CA GLN A 154 29.46 4.17 -2.26
C GLN A 154 29.37 5.30 -1.23
N ILE A 155 28.47 5.22 -0.24
CA ILE A 155 28.37 6.28 0.78
C ILE A 155 29.60 6.31 1.69
N LYS A 156 30.13 5.14 2.06
CA LYS A 156 31.38 5.00 2.81
C LYS A 156 32.56 5.62 2.07
N ALA A 157 32.64 5.44 0.74
CA ALA A 157 33.67 6.06 -0.10
C ALA A 157 33.57 7.59 -0.18
N LYS A 158 32.38 8.18 -0.01
CA LYS A 158 32.18 9.64 0.16
C LYS A 158 32.38 10.14 1.60
N GLY A 159 32.69 9.26 2.56
CA GLY A 159 32.74 9.60 3.99
C GLY A 159 31.38 9.81 4.65
N TRP A 160 30.28 9.47 3.95
CA TRP A 160 28.91 9.57 4.45
C TRP A 160 28.56 8.38 5.36
N LYS A 161 27.52 8.54 6.18
CA LYS A 161 27.03 7.50 7.10
C LYS A 161 25.59 7.12 6.78
N GLY A 162 25.27 5.83 6.85
CA GLY A 162 23.88 5.40 6.96
C GLY A 162 23.38 5.66 8.39
N VAL A 163 22.24 6.35 8.50
CA VAL A 163 21.58 6.73 9.77
C VAL A 163 20.08 6.43 9.67
N THR A 164 19.33 6.59 10.76
CA THR A 164 17.85 6.46 10.69
C THR A 164 17.20 7.71 10.09
N VAL A 165 15.90 7.65 9.75
CA VAL A 165 15.17 8.81 9.23
C VAL A 165 15.00 9.87 10.32
N GLY A 166 14.80 9.47 11.57
CA GLY A 166 14.81 10.37 12.73
C GLY A 166 16.14 11.10 12.85
N ASP A 167 17.26 10.37 12.95
CA ASP A 167 18.60 10.94 13.04
C ASP A 167 18.92 11.89 11.85
N CYS A 168 18.52 11.50 10.62
CA CYS A 168 18.73 12.29 9.40
C CYS A 168 17.94 13.61 9.40
N LEU A 169 16.72 13.61 9.96
CA LEU A 169 15.86 14.80 10.07
C LEU A 169 16.07 15.59 11.38
N GLY A 170 17.13 15.25 12.15
CA GLY A 170 17.48 15.93 13.40
C GLY A 170 16.69 15.49 14.63
N ASP A 171 15.75 14.54 14.50
CA ASP A 171 15.03 13.94 15.63
C ASP A 171 15.88 12.82 16.26
N THR A 172 16.88 13.24 17.02
CA THR A 172 17.87 12.34 17.65
C THR A 172 17.37 11.68 18.95
N ASP A 173 16.25 12.14 19.52
CA ASP A 173 15.62 11.47 20.65
C ASP A 173 14.75 10.30 20.16
N ARG A 174 15.25 9.08 20.37
CA ARG A 174 14.60 7.83 19.93
C ARG A 174 13.28 7.54 20.64
N THR A 175 12.90 8.32 21.66
CA THR A 175 11.55 8.26 22.26
C THR A 175 10.52 8.91 21.34
N ASN A 176 10.83 10.01 20.65
CA ASN A 176 9.93 10.69 19.71
C ASN A 176 9.48 9.78 18.55
N TRP A 177 10.31 8.80 18.17
CA TRP A 177 10.04 7.86 17.07
C TRP A 177 8.85 6.92 17.34
N TYR A 178 8.40 6.78 18.59
CA TYR A 178 7.36 5.84 18.99
C TYR A 178 6.47 6.40 20.11
N ARG A 179 5.15 6.27 19.95
CA ARG A 179 4.18 6.52 21.03
C ARG A 179 3.70 5.20 21.65
N SER A 180 3.36 5.21 22.93
CA SER A 180 2.79 4.06 23.66
C SER A 180 1.48 4.46 24.32
N PHE A 181 0.74 3.48 24.86
CA PHE A 181 -0.38 3.78 25.76
C PHE A 181 0.18 4.46 27.01
N ASN A 182 -0.20 5.72 27.24
CA ASN A 182 0.28 6.48 28.38
C ASN A 182 -0.33 5.94 29.69
N THR A 183 0.40 5.05 30.37
CA THR A 183 0.05 4.53 31.70
C THR A 183 0.16 5.59 32.80
N ALA A 184 0.80 6.74 32.52
CA ALA A 184 0.86 7.91 33.40
C ALA A 184 -0.31 8.88 33.16
N SER A 185 -1.53 8.36 33.01
CA SER A 185 -2.76 9.13 33.25
C SER A 185 -3.83 8.22 33.83
N GLY A 186 -4.29 8.52 35.04
CA GLY A 186 -5.30 7.71 35.73
C GLY A 186 -4.74 6.60 36.62
N SER A 187 -3.88 6.94 37.59
CA SER A 187 -3.89 6.20 38.87
C SER A 187 -5.23 6.47 39.57
N ILE A 188 -6.29 5.79 39.10
CA ILE A 188 -7.51 5.64 39.88
C ILE A 188 -7.12 4.66 40.99
N THR A 189 -6.64 5.21 42.11
CA THR A 189 -6.41 4.47 43.34
C THR A 189 -7.73 3.83 43.73
N ARG A 190 -7.90 2.56 43.37
CA ARG A 190 -9.12 1.80 43.56
C ARG A 190 -9.22 1.43 45.03
N SER A 191 -9.56 2.43 45.85
CA SER A 191 -9.62 2.33 47.30
C SER A 191 -10.57 1.21 47.66
N SER A 192 -10.00 0.08 48.08
CA SER A 192 -10.73 -1.13 48.43
C SER A 192 -11.29 -0.98 49.84
N THR A 193 -12.20 -0.03 50.03
CA THR A 193 -13.02 0.08 51.22
C THR A 193 -13.83 -1.21 51.33
N ALA A 194 -13.38 -2.11 52.21
CA ALA A 194 -14.03 -3.40 52.42
C ALA A 194 -15.45 -3.16 52.98
N VAL A 195 -16.46 -3.35 52.15
CA VAL A 195 -17.87 -3.28 52.57
C VAL A 195 -18.13 -4.50 53.46
N SER A 196 -18.12 -4.27 54.77
CA SER A 196 -18.50 -5.30 55.74
C SER A 196 -19.95 -5.71 55.50
N SER A 197 -20.18 -7.02 55.35
CA SER A 197 -21.50 -7.57 55.09
C SER A 197 -22.33 -7.63 56.37
N GLN A 198 -23.17 -6.61 56.60
CA GLN A 198 -24.27 -6.71 57.58
C GLN A 198 -25.60 -6.95 56.86
N SER A 199 -26.23 -8.06 57.21
CA SER A 199 -27.53 -8.49 56.70
C SER A 199 -28.65 -8.02 57.63
N THR A 200 -29.51 -7.12 57.17
CA THR A 200 -30.82 -6.87 57.78
C THR A 200 -31.89 -6.83 56.69
N SER A 201 -32.99 -7.54 56.93
CA SER A 201 -34.14 -7.64 56.03
C SER A 201 -35.08 -6.44 56.20
N GLY A 202 -35.61 -5.95 55.08
CA GLY A 202 -36.61 -4.89 55.05
C GLY A 202 -37.16 -4.69 53.64
N ALA A 203 -38.47 -4.79 53.47
CA ALA A 203 -39.13 -4.65 52.18
C ALA A 203 -40.03 -3.42 52.17
N ALA A 204 -40.00 -2.62 51.08
CA ALA A 204 -41.19 -1.98 50.49
C ALA A 204 -40.87 -1.06 49.28
N SER A 205 -41.82 -1.05 48.33
CA SER A 205 -42.28 0.11 47.55
C SER A 205 -41.33 0.91 46.65
N ILE A 206 -41.47 0.60 45.36
CA ILE A 206 -41.32 1.45 44.17
C ILE A 206 -41.64 2.94 44.42
N LYS A 207 -40.82 3.83 43.85
CA LYS A 207 -41.33 5.08 43.26
C LYS A 207 -40.55 5.48 42.02
N THR A 208 -41.25 5.74 40.93
CA THR A 208 -40.72 6.31 39.69
C THR A 208 -40.76 7.83 39.71
N SER A 209 -39.76 8.48 39.15
CA SER A 209 -39.81 9.90 38.78
C SER A 209 -39.05 10.13 37.48
N SER A 210 -39.74 10.67 36.49
CA SER A 210 -39.19 11.01 35.18
C SER A 210 -38.81 12.48 35.11
N THR A 211 -37.70 12.79 34.44
CA THR A 211 -37.41 14.14 33.94
C THR A 211 -36.82 14.06 32.54
N SER A 212 -37.57 14.55 31.56
CA SER A 212 -37.15 14.70 30.17
C SER A 212 -36.82 16.17 29.86
N LYS A 213 -35.82 16.37 29.00
CA LYS A 213 -35.56 17.54 28.14
C LYS A 213 -34.45 17.10 27.18
N SER A 214 -34.69 16.88 25.89
CA SER A 214 -35.19 17.78 24.84
C SER A 214 -34.17 18.83 24.42
N SER A 215 -33.57 18.60 23.25
CA SER A 215 -33.01 19.61 22.35
C SER A 215 -33.19 19.09 20.92
N ALA A 216 -33.65 19.95 20.00
CA ALA A 216 -34.02 19.55 18.66
C ALA A 216 -33.26 20.32 17.57
N SER A 217 -33.02 19.59 16.48
CA SER A 217 -32.72 19.99 15.10
C SER A 217 -32.62 21.47 14.70
N ILE A 218 -31.48 21.78 14.05
CA ILE A 218 -31.33 22.46 12.74
C ILE A 218 -32.06 23.81 12.52
N THR A 219 -31.30 24.84 12.14
CA THR A 219 -31.69 25.82 11.11
C THR A 219 -30.46 26.31 10.34
N MET A 220 -30.60 26.46 9.01
CA MET A 220 -29.62 27.09 8.13
C MET A 220 -30.06 28.53 7.82
N THR A 221 -29.11 29.48 7.82
CA THR A 221 -29.33 30.81 7.23
C THR A 221 -28.08 31.26 6.47
N SER A 222 -28.28 31.83 5.28
CA SER A 222 -27.22 32.39 4.44
C SER A 222 -27.34 33.91 4.37
N THR A 223 -26.21 34.62 4.32
CA THR A 223 -26.15 36.06 4.07
C THR A 223 -24.97 36.39 3.15
N LYS A 224 -25.13 37.44 2.31
CA LYS A 224 -24.24 37.74 1.18
C LYS A 224 -23.98 39.25 1.06
N GLY A 225 -22.72 39.62 0.83
CA GLY A 225 -22.28 40.99 0.52
C GLY A 225 -21.02 41.39 1.30
N THR A 226 -20.13 42.28 0.83
CA THR A 226 -20.04 42.98 -0.47
C THR A 226 -18.57 43.34 -0.76
N THR A 227 -18.25 43.66 -2.01
CA THR A 227 -16.92 43.92 -2.60
C THR A 227 -16.20 45.20 -2.16
N VAL A 228 -14.85 45.17 -2.21
CA VAL A 228 -13.99 46.30 -2.65
C VAL A 228 -12.87 45.73 -3.55
N SER A 229 -12.35 46.52 -4.50
CA SER A 229 -11.46 46.09 -5.59
C SER A 229 -10.15 46.89 -5.67
N SER A 230 -9.07 46.27 -6.17
CA SER A 230 -8.00 46.85 -7.03
C SER A 230 -7.12 45.68 -7.55
N ALA A 231 -6.76 45.50 -8.83
CA ALA A 231 -6.25 46.41 -9.88
C ALA A 231 -4.76 46.79 -9.67
N THR A 232 -3.84 46.79 -10.66
CA THR A 232 -3.79 46.26 -12.06
C THR A 232 -2.30 46.24 -12.49
N GLY A 233 -1.86 45.40 -13.43
CA GLY A 233 -0.50 45.52 -14.00
C GLY A 233 -0.18 44.62 -15.21
N THR A 234 -0.27 45.16 -16.43
CA THR A 234 0.09 44.44 -17.68
C THR A 234 0.56 45.36 -18.82
N THR A 235 1.86 45.29 -19.15
CA THR A 235 2.51 45.75 -20.41
C THR A 235 3.68 44.79 -20.68
N LYS A 236 3.88 44.17 -21.86
CA LYS A 236 4.33 44.72 -23.17
C LYS A 236 5.62 45.57 -23.07
N SER A 237 6.63 45.45 -23.94
CA SER A 237 6.94 44.52 -25.05
C SER A 237 8.36 44.79 -25.60
N SER A 238 8.91 43.87 -26.42
CA SER A 238 10.03 44.08 -27.38
C SER A 238 11.46 44.14 -26.79
N GLY A 239 12.54 43.66 -27.44
CA GLY A 239 12.75 42.95 -28.73
C GLY A 239 13.80 41.82 -28.56
N SER A 240 14.82 41.53 -29.40
CA SER A 240 15.22 41.84 -30.81
C SER A 240 16.68 41.33 -31.02
N THR A 241 17.19 40.79 -32.13
CA THR A 241 16.66 40.48 -33.48
C THR A 241 17.58 39.50 -34.26
N SER A 242 16.99 38.73 -35.21
CA SER A 242 17.55 38.27 -36.51
C SER A 242 18.87 37.48 -36.64
N LYS A 243 18.77 36.23 -37.15
CA LYS A 243 19.17 35.90 -38.55
C LYS A 243 18.48 34.62 -39.06
N SER A 244 18.52 34.37 -40.38
CA SER A 244 17.50 33.57 -41.07
C SER A 244 17.92 32.96 -42.43
N THR A 245 17.46 31.73 -42.70
CA THR A 245 17.27 31.08 -44.02
C THR A 245 16.22 29.96 -43.81
N SER A 246 15.02 30.04 -44.40
CA SER A 246 14.60 29.43 -45.69
C SER A 246 14.83 27.90 -45.77
N THR A 247 13.85 27.04 -46.11
CA THR A 247 12.63 27.24 -46.92
C THR A 247 11.45 26.38 -46.40
N ALA A 248 10.22 26.69 -46.81
CA ALA A 248 8.96 26.11 -46.27
C ALA A 248 8.28 25.11 -47.26
N PRO A 249 6.97 24.78 -47.17
CA PRO A 249 6.54 23.44 -46.74
C PRO A 249 5.64 22.71 -47.76
N ASN A 250 5.12 21.53 -47.42
CA ASN A 250 3.95 20.96 -48.09
C ASN A 250 3.09 20.07 -47.17
N SER A 251 1.79 20.02 -47.44
CA SER A 251 0.79 19.25 -46.68
C SER A 251 0.32 18.01 -47.45
N VAL A 252 -0.09 16.95 -46.74
CA VAL A 252 -0.75 15.78 -47.34
C VAL A 252 -1.89 15.30 -46.44
N GLN A 253 -3.06 15.06 -47.03
CA GLN A 253 -4.24 14.48 -46.38
C GLN A 253 -4.25 12.95 -46.50
N SER A 254 -5.04 12.28 -45.66
CA SER A 254 -5.35 10.85 -45.80
C SER A 254 -6.08 10.54 -47.12
N PRO A 255 -5.80 9.37 -47.73
CA PRO A 255 -6.79 8.67 -48.56
C PRO A 255 -7.13 7.29 -47.99
N THR A 256 -8.42 6.98 -47.95
CA THR A 256 -8.94 5.60 -47.83
C THR A 256 -8.79 4.86 -49.15
N ASN A 257 -8.63 3.53 -49.13
CA ASN A 257 -8.99 2.69 -50.27
C ASN A 257 -9.42 1.28 -49.84
N SER A 258 -10.39 0.73 -50.56
CA SER A 258 -11.06 -0.54 -50.24
C SER A 258 -10.83 -1.57 -51.33
N VAL A 259 -10.59 -2.83 -50.99
CA VAL A 259 -10.51 -3.94 -51.96
C VAL A 259 -11.35 -5.12 -51.47
N LYS A 260 -12.08 -5.77 -52.39
CA LYS A 260 -12.91 -6.95 -52.13
C LYS A 260 -12.07 -8.16 -51.71
N VAL A 261 -12.64 -9.00 -50.85
CA VAL A 261 -12.28 -10.42 -50.74
C VAL A 261 -13.38 -11.24 -51.44
N SER A 262 -13.00 -12.08 -52.40
CA SER A 262 -13.89 -13.06 -53.03
C SER A 262 -13.71 -14.44 -52.39
N THR A 263 -14.80 -15.21 -52.32
CA THR A 263 -14.82 -16.56 -51.74
C THR A 263 -14.20 -17.62 -52.66
N SER A 264 -13.28 -18.41 -52.13
CA SER A 264 -12.94 -19.77 -52.62
C SER A 264 -12.65 -20.67 -51.43
N SER A 265 -13.12 -21.92 -51.48
CA SER A 265 -13.14 -22.85 -50.34
C SER A 265 -12.29 -24.09 -50.58
N THR A 266 -11.37 -24.39 -49.65
CA THR A 266 -10.76 -25.73 -49.53
C THR A 266 -10.63 -26.09 -48.06
N THR A 267 -11.21 -27.22 -47.67
CA THR A 267 -11.21 -27.73 -46.28
C THR A 267 -9.97 -28.58 -45.96
N VAL A 268 -9.34 -28.34 -44.82
CA VAL A 268 -8.55 -29.34 -44.09
C VAL A 268 -8.92 -29.29 -42.62
N SER A 269 -9.28 -30.43 -42.04
CA SER A 269 -9.82 -30.52 -40.68
C SER A 269 -8.73 -30.49 -39.59
N SER A 270 -8.98 -29.76 -38.50
CA SER A 270 -8.47 -30.13 -37.18
C SER A 270 -9.48 -29.75 -36.10
N THR A 271 -9.73 -30.67 -35.16
CA THR A 271 -10.89 -30.59 -34.26
C THR A 271 -10.59 -29.83 -32.97
N VAL A 272 -11.00 -28.56 -32.90
CA VAL A 272 -11.03 -27.82 -31.62
C VAL A 272 -12.41 -27.99 -30.97
N LYS A 273 -12.51 -28.85 -29.96
CA LYS A 273 -13.72 -28.93 -29.12
C LYS A 273 -13.82 -27.66 -28.28
N GLN A 274 -14.82 -26.84 -28.58
CA GLN A 274 -15.24 -25.72 -27.74
C GLN A 274 -15.84 -26.25 -26.43
N SER A 275 -14.99 -26.42 -25.40
CA SER A 275 -15.42 -26.92 -24.10
C SER A 275 -15.88 -25.76 -23.23
N SER A 276 -17.20 -25.55 -23.14
CA SER A 276 -17.79 -24.60 -22.18
C SER A 276 -17.36 -24.94 -20.75
N ALA A 277 -16.64 -24.03 -20.10
CA ALA A 277 -16.26 -24.19 -18.71
C ALA A 277 -17.50 -24.04 -17.81
N VAL A 278 -18.02 -25.17 -17.31
CA VAL A 278 -19.13 -25.18 -16.36
C VAL A 278 -18.67 -24.55 -15.06
N VAL A 279 -19.34 -23.46 -14.64
CA VAL A 279 -19.09 -22.81 -13.34
C VAL A 279 -19.49 -23.77 -12.22
N PRO A 280 -18.58 -24.20 -11.33
CA PRO A 280 -18.92 -25.13 -10.26
C PRO A 280 -19.70 -24.41 -9.16
N THR A 281 -21.01 -24.66 -9.05
CA THR A 281 -21.87 -24.22 -7.94
C THR A 281 -21.63 -25.06 -6.68
N SER A 282 -20.39 -25.09 -6.20
CA SER A 282 -19.99 -25.69 -4.92
C SER A 282 -19.50 -24.63 -3.94
N ALA A 283 -19.96 -24.69 -2.69
CA ALA A 283 -19.58 -23.73 -1.65
C ALA A 283 -18.17 -23.97 -1.08
N SER A 284 -17.60 -25.16 -1.27
CA SER A 284 -16.24 -25.53 -0.84
C SER A 284 -15.22 -25.28 -1.95
N LEU A 285 -14.05 -24.75 -1.56
CA LEU A 285 -12.86 -24.72 -2.43
C LEU A 285 -12.38 -26.17 -2.69
N PRO A 286 -11.92 -26.49 -3.92
CA PRO A 286 -11.41 -27.83 -4.24
C PRO A 286 -10.08 -28.09 -3.54
N THR A 287 -9.93 -29.23 -2.86
CA THR A 287 -8.65 -29.64 -2.27
C THR A 287 -7.67 -30.09 -3.36
N PRO A 288 -6.41 -29.61 -3.40
CA PRO A 288 -5.42 -30.05 -4.38
C PRO A 288 -5.01 -31.50 -4.19
N ALA A 289 -4.46 -32.10 -5.25
CA ALA A 289 -3.71 -33.33 -5.14
C ALA A 289 -2.46 -33.12 -4.25
N ALA A 290 -2.10 -34.15 -3.46
CA ALA A 290 -0.94 -34.12 -2.57
C ALA A 290 0.41 -33.97 -3.30
N LYS A 291 0.43 -34.16 -4.62
CA LYS A 291 1.55 -33.81 -5.52
C LYS A 291 1.13 -32.56 -6.31
N CYS A 292 2.03 -31.57 -6.41
CA CYS A 292 1.81 -30.26 -7.07
C CYS A 292 1.37 -30.40 -8.54
N ALA A 293 0.07 -30.61 -8.75
CA ALA A 293 -0.55 -30.87 -10.05
C ALA A 293 -1.81 -30.02 -10.18
N VAL A 294 -1.70 -28.89 -10.88
CA VAL A 294 -2.85 -28.06 -11.23
C VAL A 294 -3.51 -28.66 -12.48
N GLN A 295 -4.66 -29.31 -12.30
CA GLN A 295 -5.51 -29.71 -13.42
C GLN A 295 -6.33 -28.48 -13.85
N ALA A 296 -6.48 -28.26 -15.17
CA ALA A 296 -7.18 -27.07 -15.66
C ALA A 296 -8.61 -26.97 -15.09
N GLY A 297 -8.92 -25.85 -14.43
CA GLY A 297 -10.16 -25.63 -13.68
C GLY A 297 -10.06 -25.87 -12.15
N ASN A 298 -9.15 -26.72 -11.69
CA ASN A 298 -8.96 -27.05 -10.28
C ASN A 298 -7.81 -26.23 -9.66
N TRP A 299 -8.12 -25.00 -9.23
CA TRP A 299 -7.21 -24.11 -8.51
C TRP A 299 -7.90 -23.49 -7.29
N CYS A 300 -7.12 -23.03 -6.30
CA CYS A 300 -7.66 -22.72 -4.97
C CYS A 300 -7.87 -21.25 -4.62
N GLY A 301 -7.23 -20.32 -5.31
CA GLY A 301 -7.54 -18.91 -5.10
C GLY A 301 -8.95 -18.60 -5.62
N LYS A 302 -9.53 -17.50 -5.14
CA LYS A 302 -10.69 -16.89 -5.81
C LYS A 302 -10.28 -15.58 -6.43
N ILE A 303 -10.48 -15.46 -7.73
CA ILE A 303 -10.54 -14.16 -8.40
C ILE A 303 -11.97 -13.67 -8.24
N LEU A 304 -12.14 -12.69 -7.35
CA LEU A 304 -13.39 -11.92 -7.24
C LEU A 304 -13.62 -11.09 -8.50
N ALA A 305 -14.88 -10.75 -8.76
CA ALA A 305 -15.24 -9.80 -9.82
C ALA A 305 -14.64 -8.41 -9.54
N PHE A 306 -14.09 -7.78 -10.58
CA PHE A 306 -13.54 -6.43 -10.54
C PHE A 306 -13.79 -5.68 -11.86
N ASN A 307 -14.04 -4.37 -11.72
CA ASN A 307 -14.22 -3.42 -12.82
C ASN A 307 -13.42 -2.12 -12.61
N ASN A 308 -12.53 -2.10 -11.62
CA ASN A 308 -11.68 -0.96 -11.26
C ASN A 308 -10.46 -1.44 -10.45
N MET A 309 -9.43 -0.58 -10.31
CA MET A 309 -8.17 -0.92 -9.62
C MET A 309 -8.37 -1.39 -8.16
N LEU A 310 -9.29 -0.79 -7.41
CA LEU A 310 -9.53 -1.14 -6.01
C LEU A 310 -10.18 -2.53 -5.87
N THR A 311 -11.15 -2.86 -6.73
CA THR A 311 -11.74 -4.21 -6.77
C THR A 311 -10.74 -5.24 -7.28
N CYS A 312 -9.86 -4.87 -8.22
CA CYS A 312 -8.77 -5.71 -8.70
C CYS A 312 -7.79 -6.06 -7.57
N GLN A 313 -7.31 -5.07 -6.81
CA GLN A 313 -6.41 -5.28 -5.67
C GLN A 313 -7.05 -6.12 -4.55
N LYS A 314 -8.36 -5.94 -4.29
CA LYS A 314 -9.12 -6.83 -3.38
C LYS A 314 -9.16 -8.27 -3.91
N SER A 315 -9.38 -8.45 -5.21
CA SER A 315 -9.34 -9.76 -5.87
C SER A 315 -7.97 -10.43 -5.76
N ALA A 316 -6.87 -9.69 -5.96
CA ALA A 316 -5.50 -10.17 -5.76
C ALA A 316 -5.23 -10.61 -4.31
N ALA A 317 -5.67 -9.83 -3.32
CA ALA A 317 -5.53 -10.19 -1.91
C ALA A 317 -6.35 -11.45 -1.54
N THR A 318 -7.57 -11.58 -2.04
CA THR A 318 -8.41 -12.78 -1.85
C THR A 318 -7.78 -14.01 -2.52
N CYS A 319 -7.22 -13.85 -3.72
CA CYS A 319 -6.50 -14.89 -4.45
C CYS A 319 -5.40 -15.52 -3.56
N TYR A 320 -4.51 -14.71 -2.97
CA TYR A 320 -3.48 -15.22 -2.07
C TYR A 320 -4.06 -15.83 -0.79
N SER A 321 -5.08 -15.22 -0.18
CA SER A 321 -5.68 -15.72 1.07
C SER A 321 -6.29 -17.12 0.91
N ASP A 322 -7.05 -17.34 -0.17
CA ASP A 322 -7.69 -18.64 -0.42
C ASP A 322 -6.68 -19.69 -0.90
N THR A 323 -5.66 -19.28 -1.67
CA THR A 323 -4.52 -20.13 -2.04
C THR A 323 -3.74 -20.61 -0.80
N LEU A 324 -3.51 -19.72 0.19
CA LEU A 324 -2.81 -20.07 1.43
C LEU A 324 -3.64 -21.04 2.30
N LYS A 325 -4.94 -20.75 2.54
CA LYS A 325 -5.85 -21.66 3.27
C LYS A 325 -5.81 -23.07 2.70
N CYS A 326 -5.92 -23.16 1.38
CA CYS A 326 -5.88 -24.42 0.64
C CYS A 326 -4.54 -25.15 0.76
N ALA A 327 -3.40 -24.45 0.69
CA ALA A 327 -2.09 -25.06 0.93
C ALA A 327 -1.98 -25.62 2.37
N THR A 328 -2.54 -24.92 3.36
CA THR A 328 -2.64 -25.41 4.75
C THR A 328 -3.53 -26.66 4.85
N THR A 329 -4.69 -26.67 4.20
CA THR A 329 -5.59 -27.86 4.13
C THR A 329 -4.92 -29.06 3.44
N ALA A 330 -4.05 -28.82 2.45
CA ALA A 330 -3.24 -29.85 1.80
C ALA A 330 -2.01 -30.31 2.62
N GLY A 331 -1.82 -29.78 3.85
CA GLY A 331 -0.70 -30.13 4.74
C GLY A 331 0.65 -29.54 4.32
N TRP A 332 0.68 -28.57 3.40
CA TRP A 332 1.93 -28.00 2.89
C TRP A 332 2.52 -27.01 3.90
N LYS A 333 3.73 -27.32 4.40
CA LYS A 333 4.44 -26.48 5.39
C LYS A 333 4.84 -25.08 4.89
N ASN A 334 4.87 -24.87 3.57
CA ASN A 334 5.01 -23.56 2.95
C ASN A 334 4.52 -23.61 1.50
N ILE A 335 4.25 -22.44 0.92
CA ILE A 335 3.76 -22.32 -0.46
C ILE A 335 4.88 -22.45 -1.52
N LYS A 336 6.17 -22.35 -1.13
CA LYS A 336 7.31 -22.50 -2.06
C LYS A 336 7.42 -23.91 -2.64
N THR A 337 6.77 -24.91 -2.04
CA THR A 337 6.69 -26.29 -2.55
C THR A 337 5.94 -26.41 -3.90
N CYS A 338 5.17 -25.40 -4.33
CA CYS A 338 4.44 -25.42 -5.60
C CYS A 338 4.39 -24.02 -6.24
N SER A 339 5.46 -23.59 -6.92
CA SER A 339 5.59 -22.25 -7.52
C SER A 339 4.55 -21.94 -8.61
N SER A 340 3.95 -22.95 -9.23
CA SER A 340 2.82 -22.77 -10.16
C SER A 340 1.55 -22.23 -9.49
N PHE A 341 1.43 -22.34 -8.16
CA PHE A 341 0.19 -22.11 -7.42
C PHE A 341 -0.04 -20.63 -7.08
N THR A 342 1.01 -19.87 -6.77
CA THR A 342 0.94 -18.42 -6.55
C THR A 342 0.88 -17.62 -7.84
N LYS A 343 1.37 -18.19 -8.95
CA LYS A 343 1.61 -17.46 -10.21
C LYS A 343 0.38 -16.78 -10.82
N ILE A 344 -0.82 -17.30 -10.56
CA ILE A 344 -2.09 -16.65 -10.94
C ILE A 344 -2.30 -15.37 -10.12
N CYS A 345 -2.08 -15.41 -8.81
CA CYS A 345 -2.18 -14.25 -7.92
C CYS A 345 -1.05 -13.23 -8.13
N GLU A 346 0.15 -13.69 -8.48
CA GLU A 346 1.28 -12.85 -8.90
C GLU A 346 0.95 -12.09 -10.19
N ASN A 347 0.50 -12.80 -11.23
CA ASN A 347 0.06 -12.20 -12.49
C ASN A 347 -1.10 -11.23 -12.26
N LEU A 348 -2.09 -11.58 -11.43
CA LEU A 348 -3.21 -10.70 -11.08
C LEU A 348 -2.72 -9.44 -10.35
N THR A 349 -1.76 -9.56 -9.43
CA THR A 349 -1.14 -8.41 -8.75
C THR A 349 -0.43 -7.50 -9.75
N LEU A 350 0.39 -8.08 -10.63
CA LEU A 350 1.10 -7.34 -11.69
C LEU A 350 0.15 -6.68 -12.69
N TYR A 351 -1.01 -7.29 -12.96
CA TYR A 351 -2.08 -6.71 -13.76
C TYR A 351 -2.76 -5.54 -13.02
N CYS A 352 -3.15 -5.73 -11.75
CA CYS A 352 -3.80 -4.70 -10.93
C CYS A 352 -2.88 -3.49 -10.62
N LEU A 353 -1.56 -3.64 -10.77
CA LEU A 353 -0.57 -2.56 -10.71
C LEU A 353 -0.39 -1.81 -12.04
N LYS A 354 -0.86 -2.38 -13.17
CA LYS A 354 -0.71 -1.83 -14.53
C LYS A 354 -2.02 -1.29 -15.11
N CYS A 355 -3.17 -1.80 -14.70
CA CYS A 355 -4.46 -1.36 -15.21
C CYS A 355 -4.84 0.02 -14.63
N SER A 356 -5.23 0.96 -15.49
CA SER A 356 -5.65 2.30 -15.10
C SER A 356 -7.08 2.31 -14.53
N LYS A 357 -7.53 3.44 -13.96
CA LYS A 357 -8.82 3.55 -13.25
C LYS A 357 -10.05 3.10 -14.05
N SER A 358 -9.99 3.08 -15.38
CA SER A 358 -11.06 2.64 -16.30
C SER A 358 -10.75 1.35 -17.09
N GLY A 359 -9.59 0.71 -16.88
CA GLY A 359 -9.11 -0.43 -17.68
C GLY A 359 -9.00 -1.78 -16.95
N CYS A 360 -9.35 -1.85 -15.67
CA CYS A 360 -9.26 -3.08 -14.88
C CYS A 360 -10.53 -3.94 -14.99
N SER A 361 -10.50 -5.09 -15.68
CA SER A 361 -11.62 -6.05 -15.69
C SER A 361 -11.15 -7.50 -15.72
N ASN A 362 -11.95 -8.43 -15.17
CA ASN A 362 -11.65 -9.88 -15.22
C ASN A 362 -11.36 -10.33 -16.66
N SER A 363 -12.20 -9.91 -17.60
CA SER A 363 -12.07 -10.20 -19.03
C SER A 363 -10.76 -9.72 -19.65
N ALA A 364 -10.20 -8.59 -19.20
CA ALA A 364 -8.92 -8.06 -19.66
C ALA A 364 -7.71 -8.67 -18.91
N PHE A 365 -7.94 -9.36 -17.79
CA PHE A 365 -6.97 -10.24 -17.15
C PHE A 365 -6.98 -11.68 -17.73
N GLY A 366 -8.10 -12.12 -18.30
CA GLY A 366 -8.29 -13.44 -18.88
C GLY A 366 -8.97 -14.45 -17.96
N TYR A 367 -9.87 -13.98 -17.07
CA TYR A 367 -10.70 -14.77 -16.15
C TYR A 367 -12.15 -14.27 -16.12
#